data_AF-A0A2E6ZU21-F1
#
_entry.id   AF-A0A2E6ZU21-F1
#
_cell.length_a   1.000
_cell.length_b   1.000
_cell.length_c   1.000
_cell.angle_alpha   90.00
_cell.angle_beta   90.00
_cell.angle_gamma   90.00
#
_symmetry.space_group_name_H-M   'P 1'
#
loop_
_entity.id
_entity.type
_entity.pdbx_description
1 polymer ?
#
loop_
_entity_poly.entity_id
_entity_poly.type
_entity_poly.pdbx_seq_one_letter_code
_entity_poly.pdbx_strand_id
1 'polypeptide(L)'
;MSVDIFGDVIYWTKTAIVAAGVLASGVQHACDSGSDTRAPQTPTSTPTANTNPCDAVELRTAARSAGGPDKWAGVIDQDAPWGVLDSLWNHRSALAHGQLSPVSPNAMTEDIGDIAVLQDEGDLFRALNPYDLLDLGLRFTPNDSGGYDVARTSSAAFRSPLGDRVTLGDDDTSSLAMGFTFPFFGESHSSLFINSDGNLTFEEGDNASTPRNVSRLLSGPPRLSPFLADLDPSVSGGVFAATLADRTTVTWCRVPGFGMSATTTVQASLLTDGVVEMAFDKGIELFDAIVGVSPGRTGTFHAVDLSQAEANTGSTGAIGERFSRESELDIVAVAQKFFQTHPDAYDQIIIFGNQPLVFGGAFAYETTVANSIQGLGQPTFPVSPEFRSQELSSIVVMGWLDKYSEDLAEKIVGENTTMGVLAHEVGHRWLAFFEFSDVDRQRSTALLGRANAHWSFFFDSDASVMEGNDIEDKGGGMFETVAAVERYSALDQYAMGLRRDTEVPAFFYVESPTNVIPVEINTSAPQVGVTFNGTRRDIVIQDVIDIEGPRFPSVDTSEKVHRQAFIYIVSPDTEADAAEVAKLDRIRSQFETFFDTATDGLMRAETRLRPST
;
A
#
# COMPACT_ATOMS: atom_id res chain seq x y z
N MET A 1 -28.49 0.12 10.09
CA MET A 1 -28.11 0.32 8.68
C MET A 1 -27.37 1.65 8.64
N SER A 2 -26.13 1.64 9.11
CA SER A 2 -25.12 2.65 8.75
C SER A 2 -24.38 2.08 7.54
N VAL A 3 -24.16 2.91 6.54
CA VAL A 3 -23.38 2.61 5.35
C VAL A 3 -22.12 3.43 5.51
N ASP A 4 -20.97 2.78 5.71
CA ASP A 4 -19.66 3.41 5.79
C ASP A 4 -19.22 3.85 4.38
N ILE A 5 -18.89 5.15 4.23
CA ILE A 5 -18.67 5.83 2.93
C ILE A 5 -17.16 5.93 2.59
N PHE A 6 -16.33 5.03 3.11
CA PHE A 6 -14.94 4.87 2.62
C PHE A 6 -14.71 3.54 1.88
N GLY A 7 -15.76 2.81 1.53
CA GLY A 7 -15.68 1.52 0.81
C GLY A 7 -16.47 1.40 -0.51
N ASP A 8 -17.20 2.41 -0.98
CA ASP A 8 -18.05 2.28 -2.17
C ASP A 8 -17.99 3.51 -3.10
N VAL A 9 -16.96 3.56 -3.96
CA VAL A 9 -17.04 4.30 -5.23
C VAL A 9 -16.80 3.33 -6.37
N ILE A 10 -17.82 2.52 -6.68
CA ILE A 10 -17.86 1.70 -7.89
C ILE A 10 -18.21 2.62 -9.07
N TYR A 11 -17.21 2.99 -9.87
CA TYR A 11 -17.44 3.60 -11.18
C TYR A 11 -18.06 2.59 -12.15
N TRP A 12 -19.37 2.72 -12.43
CA TRP A 12 -20.04 2.00 -13.51
C TRP A 12 -19.91 2.76 -14.83
N THR A 13 -18.96 2.42 -15.68
CA THR A 13 -19.07 2.71 -17.12
C THR A 13 -20.02 1.70 -17.77
N LYS A 14 -21.24 2.14 -18.06
CA LYS A 14 -22.20 1.37 -18.86
C LYS A 14 -21.76 1.36 -20.32
N THR A 15 -21.25 0.22 -20.81
CA THR A 15 -21.28 -0.11 -22.24
C THR A 15 -22.27 -1.23 -22.46
N ALA A 16 -23.43 -0.89 -23.04
CA ALA A 16 -24.47 -1.84 -23.38
C ALA A 16 -24.07 -2.66 -24.63
N ILE A 17 -23.87 -3.97 -24.47
CA ILE A 17 -23.88 -4.93 -25.58
C ILE A 17 -25.16 -5.76 -25.45
N VAL A 18 -26.05 -5.60 -26.43
CA VAL A 18 -27.29 -6.36 -26.57
C VAL A 18 -26.96 -7.72 -27.19
N ALA A 19 -27.19 -8.80 -26.45
CA ALA A 19 -27.24 -10.16 -27.01
C ALA A 19 -28.58 -10.81 -26.64
N ALA A 20 -29.44 -10.96 -27.66
CA ALA A 20 -30.70 -11.68 -27.57
C ALA A 20 -30.45 -13.18 -27.69
N GLY A 21 -30.81 -13.95 -26.66
CA GLY A 21 -30.76 -15.41 -26.66
C GLY A 21 -32.10 -16.00 -26.22
N VAL A 22 -32.79 -16.65 -27.15
CA VAL A 22 -34.13 -17.23 -27.02
C VAL A 22 -34.14 -18.44 -26.08
N LEU A 23 -35.08 -18.43 -25.13
CA LEU A 23 -35.46 -19.55 -24.27
C LEU A 23 -36.16 -20.65 -25.08
N ALA A 24 -35.74 -21.90 -24.87
CA ALA A 24 -36.56 -23.07 -25.14
C ALA A 24 -36.38 -24.09 -24.01
N SER A 25 -37.39 -24.15 -23.15
CA SER A 25 -37.63 -25.13 -22.11
C SER A 25 -38.02 -26.49 -22.69
N GLY A 26 -37.46 -27.58 -22.15
CA GLY A 26 -37.87 -28.96 -22.42
C GLY A 26 -37.75 -29.81 -21.16
N VAL A 27 -38.88 -30.38 -20.75
CA VAL A 27 -39.15 -31.04 -19.48
C VAL A 27 -39.01 -32.57 -19.61
N GLN A 28 -38.84 -33.24 -18.45
CA GLN A 28 -39.39 -34.57 -18.07
C GLN A 28 -38.49 -35.84 -17.98
N HIS A 29 -38.29 -36.25 -16.72
CA HIS A 29 -38.63 -37.55 -16.08
C HIS A 29 -37.66 -38.76 -16.09
N ALA A 30 -37.18 -39.03 -14.86
CA ALA A 30 -37.40 -40.23 -14.03
C ALA A 30 -36.78 -41.61 -14.38
N CYS A 31 -35.98 -42.08 -13.39
CA CYS A 31 -35.81 -43.43 -12.84
C CYS A 31 -35.75 -44.65 -13.77
N ASP A 32 -34.64 -45.40 -13.71
CA ASP A 32 -34.70 -46.81 -13.31
C ASP A 32 -33.35 -47.35 -12.79
N SER A 33 -33.49 -48.40 -11.99
CA SER A 33 -32.57 -49.20 -11.18
C SER A 33 -31.67 -50.18 -11.96
N GLY A 34 -30.56 -50.60 -11.35
CA GLY A 34 -29.76 -51.73 -11.87
C GLY A 34 -28.51 -52.01 -11.05
N SER A 35 -28.53 -53.13 -10.33
CA SER A 35 -27.48 -53.66 -9.47
C SER A 35 -26.39 -54.46 -10.22
N ASP A 36 -25.19 -54.46 -9.62
CA ASP A 36 -24.39 -55.66 -9.28
C ASP A 36 -23.03 -55.90 -9.98
N THR A 37 -22.12 -56.40 -9.15
CA THR A 37 -20.83 -57.08 -9.39
C THR A 37 -19.54 -56.25 -9.53
N ARG A 38 -18.81 -56.18 -8.42
CA ARG A 38 -17.42 -55.74 -8.28
C ARG A 38 -16.47 -56.93 -8.53
N ALA A 39 -15.65 -56.85 -9.58
CA ALA A 39 -14.45 -57.68 -9.73
C ALA A 39 -13.22 -56.90 -9.25
N PRO A 40 -12.23 -57.53 -8.60
CA PRO A 40 -11.01 -56.84 -8.16
C PRO A 40 -10.02 -56.72 -9.30
N GLN A 41 -9.72 -55.49 -9.73
CA GLN A 41 -8.57 -55.19 -10.59
C GLN A 41 -7.37 -54.75 -9.74
N THR A 42 -6.27 -55.46 -9.95
CA THR A 42 -4.92 -55.19 -9.43
C THR A 42 -4.44 -53.81 -9.89
N PRO A 43 -3.86 -52.96 -9.02
CA PRO A 43 -3.31 -51.68 -9.47
C PRO A 43 -1.90 -51.90 -10.02
N THR A 44 -1.76 -51.89 -11.34
CA THR A 44 -0.50 -51.51 -11.99
C THR A 44 -0.42 -49.99 -11.99
N SER A 45 0.32 -49.42 -11.04
CA SER A 45 0.64 -47.99 -11.01
C SER A 45 1.77 -47.70 -12.00
N THR A 46 1.40 -47.35 -13.23
CA THR A 46 2.21 -46.45 -14.07
C THR A 46 2.16 -45.06 -13.42
N PRO A 47 3.24 -44.26 -13.34
CA PRO A 47 3.17 -42.91 -12.80
C PRO A 47 2.26 -42.07 -13.70
N THR A 48 1.05 -41.77 -13.23
CA THR A 48 0.16 -40.81 -13.86
C THR A 48 0.70 -39.40 -13.64
N ALA A 49 0.40 -38.52 -14.60
CA ALA A 49 0.78 -37.11 -14.73
C ALA A 49 1.05 -36.34 -13.41
N ASN A 50 1.92 -35.32 -13.47
CA ASN A 50 2.07 -34.26 -12.46
C ASN A 50 0.70 -33.64 -12.13
N THR A 51 -0.09 -34.29 -11.28
CA THR A 51 -1.37 -33.80 -10.79
C THR A 51 -1.10 -32.97 -9.55
N ASN A 52 -1.67 -31.76 -9.50
CA ASN A 52 -1.61 -30.91 -8.33
C ASN A 52 -2.17 -31.68 -7.12
N PRO A 53 -1.37 -31.92 -6.06
CA PRO A 53 -1.81 -32.72 -4.92
C PRO A 53 -2.96 -32.07 -4.15
N CYS A 54 -3.19 -30.76 -4.31
CA CYS A 54 -4.33 -30.05 -3.73
C CYS A 54 -5.69 -30.48 -4.35
N ASP A 55 -5.70 -31.08 -5.54
CA ASP A 55 -6.91 -31.59 -6.21
C ASP A 55 -7.56 -32.75 -5.42
N ALA A 56 -6.73 -33.52 -4.71
CA ALA A 56 -7.16 -34.68 -3.93
C ALA A 56 -7.58 -34.33 -2.49
N VAL A 57 -7.42 -33.07 -2.05
CA VAL A 57 -7.69 -32.66 -0.67
C VAL A 57 -9.13 -32.16 -0.52
N GLU A 58 -9.89 -32.77 0.38
CA GLU A 58 -11.15 -32.18 0.86
C GLU A 58 -10.86 -31.03 1.84
N LEU A 59 -10.95 -29.79 1.36
CA LEU A 59 -10.79 -28.57 2.17
C LEU A 59 -12.18 -28.12 2.64
N ARG A 60 -12.33 -27.88 3.95
CA ARG A 60 -13.56 -27.35 4.54
C ARG A 60 -13.58 -25.83 4.42
N THR A 61 -14.72 -25.26 4.06
CA THR A 61 -14.98 -23.82 4.14
C THR A 61 -15.38 -23.44 5.56
N ALA A 62 -14.68 -22.47 6.16
CA ALA A 62 -15.16 -21.80 7.36
C ALA A 62 -16.21 -20.73 6.98
N ALA A 63 -17.10 -20.40 7.92
CA ALA A 63 -18.07 -19.32 7.71
C ALA A 63 -17.34 -17.96 7.69
N ARG A 64 -17.66 -17.12 6.71
CA ARG A 64 -17.09 -15.78 6.51
C ARG A 64 -17.12 -14.96 7.80
N SER A 65 -15.95 -14.51 8.28
CA SER A 65 -15.86 -13.22 8.98
C SER A 65 -15.69 -12.15 7.91
N ALA A 66 -16.56 -11.13 7.92
CA ALA A 66 -16.38 -9.97 7.08
C ALA A 66 -15.23 -9.13 7.64
N GLY A 67 -14.01 -9.36 7.15
CA GLY A 67 -12.94 -8.36 7.24
C GLY A 67 -13.28 -7.23 6.26
N GLY A 68 -13.33 -6.00 6.75
CA GLY A 68 -13.64 -4.82 5.94
C GLY A 68 -12.51 -4.48 4.95
N PRO A 69 -12.76 -3.59 3.97
CA PRO A 69 -11.79 -3.17 2.95
C PRO A 69 -10.59 -2.37 3.49
N ASP A 70 -10.58 -2.04 4.78
CA ASP A 70 -9.73 -0.98 5.36
C ASP A 70 -8.25 -1.35 5.56
N LYS A 71 -7.82 -2.56 5.22
CA LYS A 71 -6.45 -3.04 5.48
C LYS A 71 -5.37 -2.26 4.71
N TRP A 72 -5.73 -1.67 3.57
CA TRP A 72 -4.76 -1.08 2.62
C TRP A 72 -4.85 0.44 2.47
N ALA A 73 -5.93 1.06 2.95
CA ALA A 73 -6.19 2.48 2.74
C ALA A 73 -5.24 3.42 3.51
N GLY A 74 -4.38 2.91 4.41
CA GLY A 74 -3.57 3.76 5.30
C GLY A 74 -2.10 3.37 5.48
N VAL A 75 -1.52 2.54 4.60
CA VAL A 75 -0.08 2.22 4.68
C VAL A 75 0.78 3.03 3.71
N ILE A 76 0.15 3.96 2.97
CA ILE A 76 0.91 4.94 2.19
C ILE A 76 1.66 5.90 3.13
N ASP A 77 1.05 6.24 4.28
CA ASP A 77 1.53 7.33 5.13
C ASP A 77 2.43 6.90 6.31
N GLN A 78 2.26 5.70 6.89
CA GLN A 78 3.03 5.28 8.09
C GLN A 78 4.51 5.01 7.85
N ASP A 79 4.86 4.58 6.64
CA ASP A 79 6.14 3.95 6.34
C ASP A 79 6.88 4.75 5.26
N ALA A 80 6.98 6.07 5.45
CA ALA A 80 7.51 7.01 4.47
C ALA A 80 8.80 6.55 3.74
N PRO A 81 9.83 5.96 4.42
CA PRO A 81 10.98 5.42 3.70
C PRO A 81 10.62 4.23 2.81
N TRP A 82 9.77 3.32 3.27
CA TRP A 82 9.44 2.11 2.54
C TRP A 82 8.48 2.38 1.38
N GLY A 83 7.56 3.33 1.51
CA GLY A 83 6.64 3.75 0.45
C GLY A 83 7.37 4.39 -0.74
N VAL A 84 8.28 5.35 -0.48
CA VAL A 84 9.08 5.94 -1.56
C VAL A 84 10.03 4.93 -2.20
N LEU A 85 10.62 4.03 -1.41
CA LEU A 85 11.48 2.98 -1.96
C LEU A 85 10.69 2.02 -2.85
N ASP A 86 9.45 1.67 -2.50
CA ASP A 86 8.57 0.89 -3.36
C ASP A 86 8.32 1.58 -4.71
N SER A 87 8.05 2.88 -4.67
CA SER A 87 7.89 3.70 -5.88
C SER A 87 9.15 3.66 -6.78
N LEU A 88 10.34 3.75 -6.19
CA LEU A 88 11.61 3.64 -6.92
C LEU A 88 11.85 2.25 -7.51
N TRP A 89 11.55 1.20 -6.76
CA TRP A 89 11.73 -0.17 -7.25
C TRP A 89 10.74 -0.49 -8.37
N ASN A 90 9.48 -0.07 -8.23
CA ASN A 90 8.47 -0.18 -9.28
C ASN A 90 8.91 0.58 -10.55
N HIS A 91 9.42 1.81 -10.40
CA HIS A 91 9.96 2.60 -11.52
C HIS A 91 11.08 1.88 -12.26
N ARG A 92 12.11 1.41 -11.53
CA ARG A 92 13.28 0.73 -12.10
C ARG A 92 12.89 -0.60 -12.75
N SER A 93 11.99 -1.36 -12.12
CA SER A 93 11.44 -2.60 -12.67
C SER A 93 10.70 -2.34 -13.98
N ALA A 94 9.83 -1.34 -14.01
CA ALA A 94 9.03 -1.04 -15.19
C ALA A 94 9.89 -0.62 -16.39
N LEU A 95 10.95 0.18 -16.16
CA LEU A 95 11.93 0.51 -17.21
C LEU A 95 12.69 -0.73 -17.71
N ALA A 96 13.12 -1.61 -16.80
CA ALA A 96 13.86 -2.82 -17.17
C ALA A 96 13.03 -3.80 -18.03
N HIS A 97 11.71 -3.85 -17.81
CA HIS A 97 10.78 -4.71 -18.53
C HIS A 97 10.07 -4.04 -19.71
N GLY A 98 10.36 -2.77 -20.00
CA GLY A 98 9.67 -2.03 -21.05
C GLY A 98 8.17 -1.80 -20.77
N GLN A 99 7.75 -1.91 -19.50
CA GLN A 99 6.42 -1.55 -19.02
C GLN A 99 6.25 -0.03 -18.85
N LEU A 100 7.37 0.70 -18.84
CA LEU A 100 7.42 2.15 -18.84
C LEU A 100 8.47 2.59 -19.85
N SER A 101 8.15 3.58 -20.68
CA SER A 101 9.13 4.19 -21.56
C SER A 101 10.03 5.14 -20.77
N PRO A 102 11.35 5.18 -21.03
CA PRO A 102 12.20 6.20 -20.43
C PRO A 102 11.70 7.60 -20.83
N VAL A 103 11.64 8.52 -19.86
CA VAL A 103 11.24 9.90 -20.13
C VAL A 103 12.14 10.51 -21.21
N SER A 104 11.52 11.01 -22.29
CA SER A 104 12.21 11.61 -23.43
C SER A 104 13.04 12.82 -23.00
N PRO A 105 14.28 13.01 -23.49
CA PRO A 105 15.06 14.23 -23.24
C PRO A 105 14.41 15.51 -23.79
N ASN A 106 13.47 15.36 -24.73
CA ASN A 106 12.65 16.44 -25.27
C ASN A 106 11.23 16.31 -24.72
N ALA A 107 11.08 16.22 -23.40
CA ALA A 107 9.78 16.06 -22.74
C ALA A 107 8.77 17.09 -23.27
N MET A 108 7.61 16.62 -23.72
CA MET A 108 6.50 17.52 -24.06
C MET A 108 5.81 17.96 -22.77
N THR A 109 6.25 19.08 -22.23
CA THR A 109 5.58 19.77 -21.12
C THR A 109 5.05 21.11 -21.63
N GLU A 110 3.84 21.46 -21.23
CA GLU A 110 3.24 22.77 -21.53
C GLU A 110 2.89 23.47 -20.22
N ASP A 111 3.21 24.76 -20.11
CA ASP A 111 2.75 25.59 -19.00
C ASP A 111 1.48 26.32 -19.46
N ILE A 112 0.34 26.06 -18.82
CA ILE A 112 -0.87 26.86 -19.00
C ILE A 112 -1.06 27.70 -17.74
N GLY A 113 -0.57 28.93 -17.79
CA GLY A 113 -0.49 29.79 -16.60
C GLY A 113 0.56 29.25 -15.63
N ASP A 114 0.13 28.93 -14.41
CA ASP A 114 0.95 28.31 -13.35
C ASP A 114 0.62 26.81 -13.17
N ILE A 115 -0.02 26.18 -14.16
CA ILE A 115 -0.26 24.73 -14.20
C ILE A 115 0.69 24.07 -15.18
N ALA A 116 1.45 23.09 -14.71
CA ALA A 116 2.34 22.30 -15.55
C ALA A 116 1.56 21.12 -16.12
N VAL A 117 1.33 21.13 -17.43
CA VAL A 117 0.63 20.07 -18.15
C VAL A 117 1.64 19.05 -18.64
N LEU A 118 1.48 17.80 -18.20
CA LEU A 118 2.29 16.67 -18.62
C LEU A 118 1.44 15.68 -19.42
N GLN A 119 1.81 15.50 -20.68
CA GLN A 119 1.22 14.48 -21.53
C GLN A 119 1.82 13.11 -21.19
N ASP A 120 0.99 12.10 -20.99
CA ASP A 120 1.48 10.71 -20.97
C ASP A 120 1.78 10.26 -22.39
N GLU A 121 3.02 9.86 -22.63
CA GLU A 121 3.53 9.34 -23.90
C GLU A 121 3.90 7.85 -23.78
N GLY A 122 3.35 7.17 -22.77
CA GLY A 122 3.76 5.83 -22.32
C GLY A 122 4.95 5.87 -21.35
N ASP A 123 5.21 7.04 -20.77
CA ASP A 123 6.33 7.33 -19.87
C ASP A 123 5.88 7.79 -18.47
N LEU A 124 4.58 7.94 -18.22
CA LEU A 124 4.05 8.32 -16.90
C LEU A 124 3.28 7.20 -16.20
N PHE A 125 2.73 6.23 -16.94
CA PHE A 125 2.01 5.10 -16.38
C PHE A 125 2.74 3.80 -16.66
N ARG A 126 2.92 3.00 -15.61
CA ARG A 126 3.41 1.63 -15.75
C ARG A 126 2.30 0.79 -16.37
N ALA A 127 2.61 0.12 -17.48
CA ALA A 127 1.71 -0.85 -18.08
C ALA A 127 1.44 -2.02 -17.12
N LEU A 128 0.24 -2.61 -17.23
CA LEU A 128 -0.10 -3.81 -16.47
C LEU A 128 0.90 -4.95 -16.71
N ASN A 129 1.22 -5.70 -15.66
CA ASN A 129 2.00 -6.93 -15.73
C ASN A 129 1.15 -8.12 -15.27
N PRO A 130 0.24 -8.63 -16.13
CA PRO A 130 -0.71 -9.63 -15.70
C PRO A 130 0.00 -10.94 -15.36
N TYR A 131 -0.49 -11.65 -14.34
CA TYR A 131 0.06 -12.92 -13.93
C TYR A 131 0.09 -13.95 -15.07
N ASP A 132 1.28 -14.37 -15.48
CA ASP A 132 1.52 -15.25 -16.63
C ASP A 132 2.30 -16.54 -16.28
N LEU A 133 2.47 -16.83 -14.99
CA LEU A 133 3.15 -18.04 -14.50
C LEU A 133 2.24 -19.30 -14.44
N LEU A 134 1.05 -19.24 -15.05
CA LEU A 134 0.06 -20.33 -15.00
C LEU A 134 0.62 -21.62 -15.62
N ASP A 135 0.52 -22.73 -14.87
CA ASP A 135 1.03 -24.05 -15.25
C ASP A 135 2.56 -24.10 -15.49
N LEU A 136 3.31 -23.12 -14.96
CA LEU A 136 4.76 -23.08 -15.02
C LEU A 136 5.41 -23.50 -13.70
N GLY A 137 6.72 -23.75 -13.78
CA GLY A 137 7.56 -23.83 -12.59
C GLY A 137 8.79 -22.93 -12.75
N LEU A 138 9.41 -22.58 -11.63
CA LEU A 138 10.64 -21.82 -11.57
C LEU A 138 11.67 -22.60 -10.76
N ARG A 139 12.92 -22.58 -11.20
CA ARG A 139 14.05 -23.14 -10.47
C ARG A 139 15.08 -22.06 -10.20
N PHE A 140 15.27 -21.75 -8.93
CA PHE A 140 16.32 -20.87 -8.43
C PHE A 140 17.50 -21.74 -7.97
N THR A 141 18.67 -21.54 -8.57
CA THR A 141 19.91 -22.27 -8.26
C THR A 141 20.93 -21.31 -7.66
N PRO A 142 21.56 -21.63 -6.52
CA PRO A 142 22.63 -20.80 -5.98
C PRO A 142 23.75 -20.59 -7.01
N ASN A 143 24.24 -19.36 -7.15
CA ASN A 143 25.32 -19.02 -8.09
C ASN A 143 26.64 -18.74 -7.37
N ASP A 144 27.75 -18.72 -8.11
CA ASP A 144 29.09 -18.50 -7.56
C ASP A 144 29.29 -17.09 -6.96
N SER A 145 28.41 -16.15 -7.29
CA SER A 145 28.42 -14.78 -6.74
C SER A 145 27.77 -14.68 -5.35
N GLY A 146 27.17 -15.76 -4.85
CA GLY A 146 26.49 -15.79 -3.54
C GLY A 146 25.02 -15.39 -3.58
N GLY A 147 24.41 -15.30 -4.76
CA GLY A 147 22.96 -15.15 -4.93
C GLY A 147 22.37 -16.31 -5.71
N TYR A 148 21.39 -16.03 -6.57
CA TYR A 148 20.63 -17.05 -7.30
C TYR A 148 20.61 -16.80 -8.82
N ASP A 149 20.47 -17.88 -9.57
CA ASP A 149 20.06 -17.89 -10.97
C ASP A 149 18.67 -18.49 -11.12
N VAL A 150 17.81 -17.85 -11.91
CA VAL A 150 16.44 -18.33 -12.15
C VAL A 150 16.27 -18.87 -13.57
N ALA A 151 15.60 -20.01 -13.68
CA ALA A 151 15.14 -20.55 -14.96
C ALA A 151 13.72 -21.07 -14.84
N ARG A 152 12.92 -20.84 -15.88
CA ARG A 152 11.60 -21.45 -16.01
C ARG A 152 11.69 -22.94 -16.35
N THR A 153 10.74 -23.70 -15.85
CA THR A 153 10.47 -25.07 -16.27
C THR A 153 9.18 -25.11 -17.08
N SER A 154 9.13 -25.98 -18.09
CA SER A 154 8.02 -26.03 -19.06
C SER A 154 6.67 -26.48 -18.48
N SER A 155 6.63 -26.94 -17.24
CA SER A 155 5.40 -27.29 -16.52
C SER A 155 5.56 -27.14 -15.01
N ALA A 156 4.43 -26.94 -14.33
CA ALA A 156 4.35 -26.99 -12.88
C ALA A 156 4.64 -28.41 -12.37
N ALA A 157 5.74 -28.57 -11.63
CA ALA A 157 6.15 -29.85 -11.05
C ALA A 157 5.79 -29.92 -9.56
N PHE A 158 4.49 -29.96 -9.26
CA PHE A 158 4.02 -30.12 -7.88
C PHE A 158 4.54 -31.42 -7.27
N ARG A 159 5.19 -31.32 -6.11
CA ARG A 159 5.74 -32.42 -5.33
C ARG A 159 4.71 -32.96 -4.32
N SER A 160 4.79 -34.26 -4.10
CA SER A 160 4.04 -35.01 -3.08
C SER A 160 5.00 -35.64 -2.05
N PRO A 161 4.53 -35.97 -0.84
CA PRO A 161 3.21 -35.64 -0.27
C PRO A 161 3.09 -34.16 0.12
N LEU A 162 1.86 -33.69 0.38
CA LEU A 162 1.62 -32.34 0.93
C LEU A 162 2.17 -32.17 2.36
N GLY A 163 2.17 -33.26 3.13
CA GLY A 163 2.58 -33.25 4.53
C GLY A 163 1.47 -32.79 5.47
N ASP A 164 1.85 -32.21 6.60
CA ASP A 164 0.94 -31.82 7.66
C ASP A 164 0.34 -30.44 7.39
N ARG A 165 -0.91 -30.23 7.81
CA ARG A 165 -1.56 -28.91 7.72
C ARG A 165 -0.92 -27.96 8.74
N VAL A 166 -0.53 -26.79 8.27
CA VAL A 166 -0.08 -25.67 9.10
C VAL A 166 -1.29 -24.79 9.39
N THR A 167 -1.59 -24.55 10.67
CA THR A 167 -2.69 -23.68 11.08
C THR A 167 -2.18 -22.24 11.13
N LEU A 168 -2.73 -21.39 10.29
CA LEU A 168 -2.39 -19.96 10.18
C LEU A 168 -3.69 -19.15 10.16
N GLY A 169 -3.67 -18.00 10.85
CA GLY A 169 -4.63 -16.91 10.68
C GLY A 169 -4.33 -16.05 9.45
N ASP A 170 -4.98 -14.89 9.40
CA ASP A 170 -4.57 -13.77 8.53
C ASP A 170 -3.31 -13.09 9.10
N ASP A 171 -2.40 -12.65 8.23
CA ASP A 171 -1.09 -12.08 8.59
C ASP A 171 -0.25 -12.92 9.59
N ASP A 172 -0.39 -14.25 9.59
CA ASP A 172 0.16 -15.13 10.62
C ASP A 172 1.40 -15.90 10.14
N THR A 173 2.22 -16.33 11.09
CA THR A 173 3.45 -17.08 10.82
C THR A 173 3.62 -18.30 11.73
N SER A 174 4.20 -19.37 11.18
CA SER A 174 4.50 -20.59 11.92
C SER A 174 5.92 -21.07 11.65
N SER A 175 6.69 -21.35 12.71
CA SER A 175 8.05 -21.88 12.58
C SER A 175 8.05 -23.36 12.20
N LEU A 176 8.92 -23.73 11.26
CA LEU A 176 9.14 -25.12 10.83
C LEU A 176 10.63 -25.46 10.88
N ALA A 177 10.98 -26.56 11.55
CA ALA A 177 12.31 -27.16 11.46
C ALA A 177 12.44 -28.02 10.19
N MET A 178 13.47 -27.77 9.38
CA MET A 178 13.67 -28.47 8.10
C MET A 178 14.36 -29.83 8.25
N GLY A 179 14.99 -30.12 9.40
CA GLY A 179 15.71 -31.38 9.61
C GLY A 179 17.02 -31.53 8.82
N PHE A 180 17.41 -30.50 8.06
CA PHE A 180 18.69 -30.33 7.40
C PHE A 180 19.09 -28.84 7.45
N THR A 181 20.33 -28.53 7.05
CA THR A 181 20.81 -27.15 6.91
C THR A 181 20.66 -26.73 5.46
N PHE A 182 19.83 -25.72 5.22
CA PHE A 182 19.58 -25.12 3.91
C PHE A 182 20.50 -23.90 3.71
N PRO A 183 21.36 -23.88 2.68
CA PRO A 183 22.12 -22.69 2.33
C PRO A 183 21.25 -21.70 1.54
N PHE A 184 21.24 -20.44 1.96
CA PHE A 184 20.48 -19.37 1.34
C PHE A 184 21.27 -18.05 1.39
N PHE A 185 21.57 -17.45 0.24
CA PHE A 185 22.34 -16.19 0.13
C PHE A 185 23.63 -16.14 0.98
N GLY A 186 24.38 -17.24 1.00
CA GLY A 186 25.64 -17.35 1.74
C GLY A 186 25.50 -17.71 3.22
N GLU A 187 24.29 -17.67 3.77
CA GLU A 187 23.97 -18.06 5.15
C GLU A 187 23.37 -19.46 5.21
N SER A 188 23.36 -20.06 6.41
CA SER A 188 22.89 -21.43 6.66
C SER A 188 21.74 -21.44 7.65
N HIS A 189 20.60 -22.03 7.26
CA HIS A 189 19.39 -22.05 8.08
C HIS A 189 18.93 -23.48 8.35
N SER A 190 18.55 -23.79 9.59
CA SER A 190 17.98 -25.10 9.98
C SER A 190 16.45 -25.08 10.15
N SER A 191 15.87 -23.89 10.12
CA SER A 191 14.45 -23.62 10.27
C SER A 191 14.04 -22.45 9.39
N LEU A 192 12.76 -22.39 9.08
CA LEU A 192 12.11 -21.29 8.38
C LEU A 192 10.81 -20.94 9.08
N PHE A 193 10.19 -19.85 8.66
CA PHE A 193 8.84 -19.46 9.05
C PHE A 193 7.94 -19.51 7.82
N ILE A 194 6.79 -20.17 7.95
CA ILE A 194 5.74 -20.25 6.95
C ILE A 194 4.74 -19.16 7.26
N ASN A 195 4.50 -18.26 6.32
CA ASN A 195 3.55 -17.18 6.47
C ASN A 195 2.28 -17.42 5.61
N SER A 196 1.14 -16.90 6.07
CA SER A 196 -0.16 -17.00 5.39
C SER A 196 -0.12 -16.45 3.96
N ASP A 197 0.62 -15.35 3.76
CA ASP A 197 0.72 -14.51 2.56
C ASP A 197 1.72 -15.04 1.54
N GLY A 198 1.72 -16.36 1.34
CA GLY A 198 2.41 -16.99 0.23
C GLY A 198 3.93 -16.79 0.22
N ASN A 199 4.57 -16.67 1.38
CA ASN A 199 6.02 -16.55 1.51
C ASN A 199 6.61 -17.36 2.68
N LEU A 200 7.91 -17.58 2.60
CA LEU A 200 8.75 -18.20 3.62
C LEU A 200 9.84 -17.23 4.00
N THR A 201 10.07 -17.03 5.29
CA THR A 201 11.17 -16.21 5.80
C THR A 201 12.15 -17.03 6.61
N PHE A 202 13.39 -16.56 6.68
CA PHE A 202 14.43 -17.10 7.55
C PHE A 202 14.72 -16.10 8.67
N GLU A 203 15.29 -16.59 9.78
CA GLU A 203 15.65 -15.81 10.98
C GLU A 203 14.46 -15.32 11.82
N GLU A 204 13.47 -14.72 11.18
CA GLU A 204 12.31 -14.07 11.80
C GLU A 204 11.04 -14.35 10.99
N GLY A 205 9.90 -14.51 11.67
CA GLY A 205 8.60 -14.67 11.02
C GLY A 205 7.98 -13.33 10.61
N ASP A 206 7.32 -13.28 9.46
CA ASP A 206 6.62 -12.09 8.97
C ASP A 206 5.16 -12.10 9.46
N ASN A 207 4.78 -11.14 10.31
CA ASN A 207 3.42 -10.97 10.84
C ASN A 207 2.84 -9.58 10.56
N ALA A 208 3.46 -8.82 9.65
CA ALA A 208 3.06 -7.45 9.41
C ALA A 208 1.77 -7.38 8.57
N SER A 209 0.81 -6.56 8.98
CA SER A 209 -0.39 -6.22 8.20
C SER A 209 -0.13 -5.15 7.13
N THR A 210 1.14 -4.91 6.76
CA THR A 210 1.57 -3.90 5.79
C THR A 210 1.49 -4.40 4.34
N PRO A 211 1.77 -3.54 3.34
CA PRO A 211 1.67 -3.96 1.96
C PRO A 211 2.58 -5.10 1.51
N ARG A 212 2.04 -5.97 0.65
CA ARG A 212 2.78 -7.05 -0.03
C ARG A 212 3.38 -6.49 -1.31
N ASN A 213 4.38 -5.63 -1.15
CA ASN A 213 5.03 -4.88 -2.22
C ASN A 213 6.52 -5.21 -2.35
N VAL A 214 7.19 -4.63 -3.36
CA VAL A 214 8.61 -4.93 -3.64
C VAL A 214 9.45 -4.47 -2.46
N SER A 215 9.02 -3.39 -1.80
CA SER A 215 9.66 -2.93 -0.59
C SER A 215 9.71 -3.94 0.54
N ARG A 216 8.59 -4.61 0.83
CA ARG A 216 8.55 -5.69 1.82
C ARG A 216 9.41 -6.90 1.44
N LEU A 217 9.51 -7.22 0.14
CA LEU A 217 10.40 -8.27 -0.36
C LEU A 217 11.88 -7.97 -0.03
N LEU A 218 12.27 -6.70 -0.08
CA LEU A 218 13.68 -6.28 -0.01
C LEU A 218 14.13 -5.87 1.39
N SER A 219 13.24 -5.25 2.15
CA SER A 219 13.54 -4.67 3.46
C SER A 219 13.50 -5.67 4.62
N GLY A 220 12.63 -6.68 4.51
CA GLY A 220 12.39 -7.65 5.57
C GLY A 220 13.49 -8.72 5.71
N PRO A 221 13.24 -9.78 6.50
CA PRO A 221 14.14 -10.92 6.61
C PRO A 221 14.39 -11.62 5.26
N PRO A 222 15.47 -12.41 5.14
CA PRO A 222 15.70 -13.25 3.96
C PRO A 222 14.46 -14.08 3.66
N ARG A 223 14.00 -14.09 2.40
CA ARG A 223 12.71 -14.69 2.05
C ARG A 223 12.61 -15.34 0.68
N LEU A 224 11.71 -16.31 0.59
CA LEU A 224 11.22 -16.96 -0.62
C LEU A 224 9.74 -16.64 -0.78
N SER A 225 9.37 -16.00 -1.88
CA SER A 225 8.00 -15.57 -2.15
C SER A 225 7.50 -16.27 -3.40
N PRO A 226 6.93 -17.48 -3.32
CA PRO A 226 6.21 -18.03 -4.46
C PRO A 226 4.95 -17.20 -4.79
N PHE A 227 4.31 -16.55 -3.82
CA PHE A 227 3.14 -15.71 -4.11
C PHE A 227 2.90 -14.70 -2.98
N LEU A 228 3.79 -13.72 -2.84
CA LEU A 228 3.64 -12.69 -1.82
C LEU A 228 2.44 -11.79 -2.18
N ALA A 229 1.30 -12.04 -1.52
CA ALA A 229 0.02 -11.37 -1.70
C ALA A 229 -0.79 -11.51 -0.40
N ASP A 230 -1.79 -10.65 -0.18
CA ASP A 230 -2.65 -10.70 1.01
C ASP A 230 -3.57 -11.93 0.98
N LEU A 231 -3.23 -12.99 1.71
CA LEU A 231 -3.91 -14.29 1.64
C LEU A 231 -4.48 -14.68 3.00
N ASP A 232 -5.69 -15.26 3.00
CA ASP A 232 -6.37 -15.67 4.22
C ASP A 232 -6.68 -17.18 4.26
N PRO A 233 -5.74 -18.02 4.76
CA PRO A 233 -5.96 -19.45 4.89
C PRO A 233 -6.92 -19.83 6.05
N SER A 234 -7.39 -18.86 6.83
CA SER A 234 -8.33 -19.08 7.93
C SER A 234 -9.78 -19.23 7.45
N VAL A 235 -10.11 -18.60 6.31
CA VAL A 235 -11.46 -18.64 5.70
C VAL A 235 -11.68 -19.94 4.90
N SER A 236 -10.74 -20.30 4.03
CA SER A 236 -10.81 -21.52 3.24
C SER A 236 -9.44 -21.94 2.72
N GLY A 237 -9.36 -23.09 2.05
CA GLY A 237 -8.08 -23.61 1.59
C GLY A 237 -7.21 -24.16 2.73
N GLY A 238 -5.90 -24.21 2.51
CA GLY A 238 -4.97 -24.52 3.59
C GLY A 238 -3.51 -24.48 3.16
N VAL A 239 -2.64 -24.28 4.16
CA VAL A 239 -1.19 -24.35 4.00
C VAL A 239 -0.70 -25.69 4.54
N PHE A 240 0.18 -26.36 3.80
CA PHE A 240 0.70 -27.68 4.13
C PHE A 240 2.21 -27.72 4.02
N ALA A 241 2.87 -28.46 4.91
CA ALA A 241 4.31 -28.61 4.93
C ALA A 241 4.74 -30.08 5.04
N ALA A 242 5.63 -30.49 4.14
CA ALA A 242 6.28 -31.80 4.15
C ALA A 242 7.79 -31.64 4.28
N THR A 243 8.35 -32.20 5.36
CA THR A 243 9.80 -32.29 5.56
C THR A 243 10.27 -33.72 5.28
N LEU A 244 11.21 -33.87 4.36
CA LEU A 244 11.82 -35.13 3.95
C LEU A 244 13.35 -35.00 4.02
N ALA A 245 14.06 -36.12 3.88
CA ALA A 245 15.51 -36.15 4.04
C ALA A 245 16.28 -35.31 3.00
N ASP A 246 15.69 -35.09 1.82
CA ASP A 246 16.29 -34.39 0.69
C ASP A 246 15.69 -33.00 0.42
N ARG A 247 14.57 -32.64 1.08
CA ARG A 247 13.85 -31.40 0.85
C ARG A 247 12.83 -31.06 1.93
N THR A 248 12.46 -29.78 2.00
CA THR A 248 11.23 -29.30 2.65
C THR A 248 10.34 -28.65 1.60
N THR A 249 9.07 -29.02 1.56
CA THR A 249 8.08 -28.50 0.61
C THR A 249 6.93 -27.85 1.37
N VAL A 250 6.55 -26.63 0.98
CA VAL A 250 5.39 -25.89 1.51
C VAL A 250 4.44 -25.58 0.38
N THR A 251 3.14 -25.86 0.58
CA THR A 251 2.09 -25.68 -0.42
C THR A 251 0.96 -24.84 0.16
N TRP A 252 0.61 -23.74 -0.52
CA TRP A 252 -0.62 -23.00 -0.30
C TRP A 252 -1.67 -23.57 -1.25
N CYS A 253 -2.61 -24.36 -0.74
CA CYS A 253 -3.63 -25.03 -1.52
C CYS A 253 -4.95 -24.25 -1.48
N ARG A 254 -5.37 -23.71 -2.65
CA ARG A 254 -6.63 -22.97 -2.83
C ARG A 254 -6.87 -21.92 -1.74
N VAL A 255 -5.81 -21.20 -1.39
CA VAL A 255 -5.88 -20.15 -0.36
C VAL A 255 -6.50 -18.91 -1.01
N PRO A 256 -7.58 -18.34 -0.45
CA PRO A 256 -8.19 -17.13 -0.99
C PRO A 256 -7.35 -15.90 -0.70
N GLY A 257 -7.47 -14.88 -1.54
CA GLY A 257 -7.06 -13.53 -1.16
C GLY A 257 -7.91 -13.01 0.00
N PHE A 258 -7.33 -12.19 0.87
CA PHE A 258 -8.05 -11.57 1.97
C PHE A 258 -9.29 -10.80 1.46
N GLY A 259 -10.46 -11.07 2.04
CA GLY A 259 -11.73 -10.47 1.59
C GLY A 259 -12.21 -10.92 0.19
N MET A 260 -11.47 -11.78 -0.51
CA MET A 260 -11.77 -12.22 -1.87
C MET A 260 -12.25 -13.68 -1.92
N SER A 261 -12.97 -14.04 -2.98
CA SER A 261 -13.26 -15.45 -3.29
C SER A 261 -12.24 -16.08 -4.23
N ALA A 262 -11.46 -15.26 -4.94
CA ALA A 262 -10.40 -15.70 -5.83
C ALA A 262 -9.31 -16.41 -5.03
N THR A 263 -8.83 -17.55 -5.53
CA THR A 263 -7.84 -18.38 -4.82
C THR A 263 -6.54 -18.53 -5.61
N THR A 264 -5.48 -18.88 -4.90
CA THR A 264 -4.20 -19.28 -5.48
C THR A 264 -3.81 -20.68 -5.00
N THR A 265 -3.11 -21.41 -5.87
CA THR A 265 -2.41 -22.64 -5.47
C THR A 265 -0.98 -22.58 -5.96
N VAL A 266 -0.05 -22.51 -5.01
CA VAL A 266 1.39 -22.43 -5.27
C VAL A 266 2.17 -23.34 -4.32
N GLN A 267 3.36 -23.75 -4.74
CA GLN A 267 4.25 -24.58 -3.95
C GLN A 267 5.68 -24.07 -4.02
N ALA A 268 6.39 -24.08 -2.90
CA ALA A 268 7.83 -23.88 -2.82
C ALA A 268 8.51 -25.13 -2.23
N SER A 269 9.59 -25.57 -2.85
CA SER A 269 10.40 -26.72 -2.40
C SER A 269 11.86 -26.33 -2.26
N LEU A 270 12.39 -26.47 -1.06
CA LEU A 270 13.77 -26.16 -0.69
C LEU A 270 14.54 -27.47 -0.64
N LEU A 271 15.54 -27.61 -1.51
CA LEU A 271 16.39 -28.81 -1.59
C LEU A 271 17.64 -28.63 -0.73
N THR A 272 18.21 -29.73 -0.24
CA THR A 272 19.40 -29.71 0.63
C THR A 272 20.65 -29.02 0.06
N ASP A 273 20.72 -28.82 -1.26
CA ASP A 273 21.83 -28.15 -1.97
C ASP A 273 21.62 -26.64 -2.14
N GLY A 274 20.54 -26.07 -1.59
CA GLY A 274 20.21 -24.64 -1.69
C GLY A 274 19.30 -24.30 -2.87
N VAL A 275 18.98 -25.27 -3.73
CA VAL A 275 18.05 -25.06 -4.84
C VAL A 275 16.64 -24.82 -4.29
N VAL A 276 15.95 -23.85 -4.89
CA VAL A 276 14.51 -23.62 -4.64
C VAL A 276 13.74 -23.88 -5.93
N GLU A 277 12.69 -24.68 -5.83
CA GLU A 277 11.74 -24.91 -6.91
C GLU A 277 10.38 -24.35 -6.52
N MET A 278 9.77 -23.58 -7.41
CA MET A 278 8.41 -23.06 -7.27
C MET A 278 7.52 -23.65 -8.35
N ALA A 279 6.27 -24.00 -8.00
CA ALA A 279 5.27 -24.51 -8.93
C ALA A 279 3.97 -23.74 -8.79
N PHE A 280 3.35 -23.42 -9.93
CA PHE A 280 2.20 -22.54 -10.04
C PHE A 280 1.04 -23.27 -10.71
N ASP A 281 -0.12 -23.30 -10.05
CA ASP A 281 -1.28 -23.96 -10.62
C ASP A 281 -1.85 -23.18 -11.82
N LYS A 282 -2.56 -23.88 -12.68
CA LYS A 282 -3.27 -23.28 -13.83
C LYS A 282 -4.49 -22.45 -13.43
N GLY A 283 -5.01 -22.62 -12.20
CA GLY A 283 -6.22 -21.97 -11.70
C GLY A 283 -5.97 -20.80 -10.74
N ILE A 284 -4.85 -20.10 -10.86
CA ILE A 284 -4.59 -18.90 -10.04
C ILE A 284 -5.48 -17.76 -10.54
N GLU A 285 -6.37 -17.29 -9.65
CA GLU A 285 -7.37 -16.27 -9.93
C GLU A 285 -7.05 -14.93 -9.25
N LEU A 286 -5.97 -14.85 -8.47
CA LEU A 286 -5.50 -13.58 -7.88
C LEU A 286 -4.65 -12.80 -8.89
N PHE A 287 -4.64 -11.48 -8.73
CA PHE A 287 -4.24 -10.57 -9.81
C PHE A 287 -3.05 -9.67 -9.50
N ASP A 288 -2.67 -9.55 -8.23
CA ASP A 288 -1.48 -8.83 -7.77
C ASP A 288 -0.67 -9.77 -6.87
N ALA A 289 0.62 -9.91 -7.17
CA ALA A 289 1.53 -10.73 -6.39
C ALA A 289 2.98 -10.38 -6.69
N ILE A 290 3.86 -10.69 -5.75
CA ILE A 290 5.30 -10.68 -5.99
C ILE A 290 5.83 -12.10 -5.91
N VAL A 291 6.58 -12.49 -6.95
CA VAL A 291 7.25 -13.78 -7.02
C VAL A 291 8.75 -13.57 -7.04
N GLY A 292 9.49 -14.20 -6.13
CA GLY A 292 10.94 -14.00 -6.09
C GLY A 292 11.64 -14.56 -4.87
N VAL A 293 12.95 -14.33 -4.82
CA VAL A 293 13.83 -14.66 -3.69
C VAL A 293 14.63 -13.43 -3.30
N SER A 294 14.87 -13.24 -2.00
CA SER A 294 15.57 -12.07 -1.48
C SER A 294 16.51 -12.45 -0.35
N PRO A 295 17.76 -11.93 -0.30
CA PRO A 295 18.62 -12.04 0.87
C PRO A 295 18.05 -11.27 2.07
N GLY A 296 17.00 -10.48 1.88
CA GLY A 296 16.51 -9.53 2.87
C GLY A 296 17.47 -8.37 3.06
N ARG A 297 16.99 -7.31 3.71
CA ARG A 297 17.77 -6.10 4.06
C ARG A 297 18.68 -5.61 2.92
N THR A 298 18.17 -5.60 1.68
CA THR A 298 18.94 -5.28 0.46
C THR A 298 18.36 -4.09 -0.29
N GLY A 299 19.23 -3.29 -0.91
CA GLY A 299 18.83 -2.23 -1.84
C GLY A 299 18.74 -2.70 -3.30
N THR A 300 19.17 -3.94 -3.57
CA THR A 300 19.31 -4.47 -4.93
C THR A 300 18.17 -5.42 -5.26
N PHE A 301 17.41 -5.07 -6.30
CA PHE A 301 16.37 -5.89 -6.90
C PHE A 301 16.63 -6.06 -8.40
N HIS A 302 16.78 -7.31 -8.82
CA HIS A 302 16.90 -7.70 -10.21
C HIS A 302 15.52 -8.15 -10.68
N ALA A 303 14.79 -7.24 -11.30
CA ALA A 303 13.54 -7.56 -11.94
C ALA A 303 13.78 -8.48 -13.16
N VAL A 304 13.03 -9.58 -13.24
CA VAL A 304 13.14 -10.59 -14.30
C VAL A 304 11.74 -10.93 -14.79
N ASP A 305 11.55 -11.10 -16.10
CA ASP A 305 10.36 -11.73 -16.67
C ASP A 305 10.49 -13.23 -16.39
N LEU A 306 9.80 -13.70 -15.35
CA LEU A 306 9.93 -15.06 -14.85
C LEU A 306 9.32 -16.07 -15.82
N SER A 307 8.33 -15.67 -16.63
CA SER A 307 7.72 -16.55 -17.63
C SER A 307 8.64 -16.81 -18.82
N GLN A 308 9.63 -15.94 -19.04
CA GLN A 308 10.68 -16.08 -20.05
C GLN A 308 12.08 -16.38 -19.47
N ALA A 309 12.22 -16.52 -18.15
CA ALA A 309 13.52 -16.65 -17.50
C ALA A 309 14.37 -17.83 -18.02
N GLU A 310 15.58 -17.51 -18.46
CA GLU A 310 16.65 -18.46 -18.77
C GLU A 310 17.77 -18.31 -17.74
N ALA A 311 18.35 -19.41 -17.24
CA ALA A 311 19.40 -19.39 -16.22
C ALA A 311 20.58 -18.55 -16.70
N ASN A 312 20.76 -17.32 -16.19
CA ASN A 312 21.95 -16.44 -16.37
C ASN A 312 21.79 -15.07 -15.68
N THR A 313 21.37 -14.99 -14.42
CA THR A 313 21.23 -13.67 -13.75
C THR A 313 22.51 -13.20 -13.08
N GLY A 314 23.38 -14.11 -12.59
CA GLY A 314 24.65 -13.80 -11.92
C GLY A 314 24.51 -12.85 -10.71
N SER A 315 23.28 -12.67 -10.23
CA SER A 315 22.88 -11.66 -9.26
C SER A 315 23.30 -12.06 -7.86
N THR A 316 23.68 -11.07 -7.05
CA THR A 316 23.90 -11.19 -5.60
C THR A 316 22.74 -10.62 -4.78
N GLY A 317 21.79 -9.95 -5.43
CA GLY A 317 20.64 -9.29 -4.80
C GLY A 317 19.37 -10.11 -4.89
N ALA A 318 18.26 -9.49 -4.52
CA ALA A 318 16.95 -10.10 -4.72
C ALA A 318 16.63 -10.23 -6.21
N ILE A 319 15.87 -11.26 -6.56
CA ILE A 319 15.45 -11.55 -7.94
C ILE A 319 13.96 -11.86 -7.90
N GLY A 320 13.20 -11.26 -8.81
CA GLY A 320 11.78 -11.55 -8.87
C GLY A 320 11.04 -10.69 -9.87
N GLU A 321 9.72 -10.80 -9.80
CA GLU A 321 8.77 -10.09 -10.64
C GLU A 321 7.58 -9.64 -9.79
N ARG A 322 7.09 -8.43 -10.08
CA ARG A 322 5.82 -7.93 -9.57
C ARG A 322 4.77 -8.11 -10.66
N PHE A 323 3.68 -8.76 -10.33
CA PHE A 323 2.50 -8.86 -11.17
C PHE A 323 1.44 -7.87 -10.69
N SER A 324 0.82 -7.19 -11.63
CA SER A 324 -0.36 -6.37 -11.39
C SER A 324 -1.24 -6.27 -12.62
N ARG A 325 -2.55 -6.18 -12.43
CA ARG A 325 -3.51 -5.95 -13.53
C ARG A 325 -3.85 -4.48 -13.74
N GLU A 326 -3.36 -3.61 -12.89
CA GLU A 326 -3.66 -2.19 -12.95
C GLU A 326 -2.54 -1.44 -13.65
N SER A 327 -2.94 -0.42 -14.41
CA SER A 327 -2.01 0.57 -14.92
C SER A 327 -1.87 1.63 -13.83
N GLU A 328 -0.66 1.83 -13.33
CA GLU A 328 -0.43 2.68 -12.17
C GLU A 328 0.42 3.89 -12.55
N LEU A 329 0.13 5.04 -11.94
CA LEU A 329 0.95 6.23 -12.10
C LEU A 329 2.36 6.00 -11.52
N ASP A 330 3.37 6.41 -12.27
CA ASP A 330 4.76 6.39 -11.83
C ASP A 330 5.20 7.79 -11.35
N ILE A 331 5.05 8.04 -10.04
CA ILE A 331 5.37 9.34 -9.44
C ILE A 331 6.85 9.75 -9.62
N VAL A 332 7.74 8.78 -9.79
CA VAL A 332 9.17 9.01 -10.07
C VAL A 332 9.31 9.57 -11.48
N ALA A 333 8.69 8.94 -12.47
CA ALA A 333 8.71 9.42 -13.85
C ALA A 333 8.03 10.78 -14.02
N VAL A 334 6.92 11.03 -13.32
CA VAL A 334 6.26 12.35 -13.29
C VAL A 334 7.22 13.43 -12.82
N ALA A 335 7.85 13.25 -11.66
CA ALA A 335 8.81 14.22 -11.13
C ALA A 335 10.01 14.39 -12.07
N GLN A 336 10.58 13.29 -12.57
CA GLN A 336 11.70 13.33 -13.51
C GLN A 336 11.35 14.03 -14.83
N LYS A 337 10.11 13.94 -15.30
CA LYS A 337 9.61 14.66 -16.49
C LYS A 337 9.42 16.14 -16.19
N PHE A 338 8.83 16.47 -15.05
CA PHE A 338 8.67 17.85 -14.60
C PHE A 338 10.01 18.60 -14.45
N PHE A 339 10.97 18.04 -13.73
CA PHE A 339 12.28 18.65 -13.47
C PHE A 339 13.22 18.71 -14.68
N GLN A 340 12.82 18.19 -15.85
CA GLN A 340 13.56 18.43 -17.09
C GLN A 340 13.36 19.84 -17.65
N THR A 341 12.19 20.43 -17.41
CA THR A 341 11.81 21.73 -17.97
C THR A 341 11.61 22.80 -16.90
N HIS A 342 11.53 22.40 -15.64
CA HIS A 342 11.32 23.28 -14.48
C HIS A 342 12.55 23.31 -13.56
N PRO A 343 12.82 24.44 -12.88
CA PRO A 343 13.91 24.53 -11.92
C PRO A 343 13.68 23.63 -10.71
N ASP A 344 14.76 23.13 -10.13
CA ASP A 344 14.77 22.43 -8.84
C ASP A 344 14.58 23.43 -7.69
N ALA A 345 13.33 23.85 -7.47
CA ALA A 345 12.96 24.91 -6.55
C ALA A 345 11.61 24.66 -5.84
N TYR A 346 11.16 23.40 -5.80
CA TYR A 346 9.87 23.02 -5.24
C TYR A 346 10.05 22.05 -4.09
N ASP A 347 9.40 22.35 -2.97
CA ASP A 347 9.38 21.48 -1.80
C ASP A 347 8.41 20.31 -2.01
N GLN A 348 7.38 20.48 -2.85
CA GLN A 348 6.35 19.48 -3.11
C GLN A 348 5.75 19.60 -4.53
N ILE A 349 5.31 18.46 -5.07
CA ILE A 349 4.55 18.38 -6.33
C ILE A 349 3.14 17.90 -6.01
N ILE A 350 2.11 18.52 -6.59
CA ILE A 350 0.69 18.16 -6.44
C ILE A 350 0.14 17.76 -7.80
N ILE A 351 -0.35 16.52 -7.92
CA ILE A 351 -0.72 15.88 -9.19
C ILE A 351 -2.23 15.68 -9.28
N PHE A 352 -2.81 16.20 -10.35
CA PHE A 352 -4.18 15.90 -10.79
C PHE A 352 -4.14 15.27 -12.19
N GLY A 353 -5.17 14.50 -12.55
CA GLY A 353 -5.32 13.92 -13.89
C GLY A 353 -6.68 14.18 -14.52
N ASN A 354 -6.75 14.09 -15.84
CA ASN A 354 -8.00 14.06 -16.62
C ASN A 354 -8.71 12.69 -16.55
N GLN A 355 -8.09 11.72 -15.89
CA GLN A 355 -8.60 10.38 -15.62
C GLN A 355 -8.21 9.93 -14.19
N PRO A 356 -8.78 8.83 -13.66
CA PRO A 356 -8.33 8.22 -12.42
C PRO A 356 -6.83 7.92 -12.42
N LEU A 357 -6.13 8.42 -11.38
CA LEU A 357 -4.70 8.15 -11.12
C LEU A 357 -4.47 7.33 -9.84
N VAL A 358 -5.51 7.24 -9.00
CA VAL A 358 -5.47 6.57 -7.70
C VAL A 358 -6.40 5.36 -7.81
N PHE A 359 -5.86 4.19 -7.45
CA PHE A 359 -6.55 2.91 -7.43
C PHE A 359 -6.36 2.26 -6.06
N GLY A 360 -7.13 1.20 -5.74
CA GLY A 360 -7.01 0.52 -4.45
C GLY A 360 -7.75 1.17 -3.27
N GLY A 361 -8.72 2.06 -3.54
CA GLY A 361 -9.67 2.56 -2.53
C GLY A 361 -9.29 3.86 -1.82
N ALA A 362 -8.05 4.34 -1.96
CA ALA A 362 -7.67 5.66 -1.46
C ALA A 362 -8.36 6.78 -2.25
N PHE A 363 -8.74 7.87 -1.57
CA PHE A 363 -9.28 9.05 -2.25
C PHE A 363 -8.14 9.82 -2.92
N ALA A 364 -7.20 10.32 -2.13
CA ALA A 364 -5.93 10.91 -2.54
C ALA A 364 -4.84 10.35 -1.59
N TYR A 365 -3.57 10.67 -1.84
CA TYR A 365 -2.48 10.28 -0.95
C TYR A 365 -1.26 11.19 -1.09
N GLU A 366 -0.38 11.14 -0.08
CA GLU A 366 0.94 11.74 -0.09
C GLU A 366 2.04 10.67 -0.15
N THR A 367 3.21 11.02 -0.69
CA THR A 367 4.42 10.21 -0.53
C THR A 367 5.59 11.11 -0.21
N THR A 368 6.09 11.01 1.01
CA THR A 368 7.30 11.71 1.45
C THR A 368 8.52 11.12 0.76
N VAL A 369 9.18 11.93 -0.07
CA VAL A 369 10.37 11.51 -0.84
C VAL A 369 11.66 11.81 -0.10
N ALA A 370 11.67 12.78 0.81
CA ALA A 370 12.82 13.06 1.64
C ALA A 370 12.37 13.71 2.94
N ASN A 371 12.94 13.23 4.04
CA ASN A 371 12.74 13.84 5.34
C ASN A 371 14.09 14.17 6.00
N SER A 372 14.28 15.45 6.32
CA SER A 372 15.42 15.95 7.11
C SER A 372 14.98 16.45 8.50
N ILE A 373 13.68 16.39 8.80
CA ILE A 373 13.08 16.92 10.02
C ILE A 373 13.06 15.83 11.10
N GLN A 374 13.52 16.18 12.29
CA GLN A 374 13.49 15.34 13.50
C GLN A 374 12.32 15.74 14.40
N GLY A 375 11.90 14.83 15.28
CA GLY A 375 10.81 15.08 16.24
C GLY A 375 9.42 14.95 15.64
N LEU A 376 9.27 14.28 14.48
CA LEU A 376 7.99 14.05 13.81
C LEU A 376 7.42 12.63 14.03
N GLY A 377 8.11 11.74 14.76
CA GLY A 377 7.78 10.31 14.75
C GLY A 377 8.19 9.58 13.47
N GLN A 378 8.88 10.25 12.56
CA GLN A 378 9.33 9.72 11.27
C GLN A 378 10.86 9.75 11.16
N PRO A 379 11.49 8.75 10.51
CA PRO A 379 12.93 8.73 10.29
C PRO A 379 13.36 9.78 9.26
N THR A 380 14.64 10.13 9.28
CA THR A 380 15.24 11.01 8.27
C THR A 380 15.86 10.19 7.13
N PHE A 381 15.61 10.57 5.88
CA PHE A 381 16.15 9.90 4.69
C PHE A 381 16.19 10.85 3.46
N PRO A 382 17.18 10.74 2.55
CA PRO A 382 17.34 11.67 1.43
C PRO A 382 17.11 11.00 0.05
N VAL A 383 15.88 10.62 -0.28
CA VAL A 383 15.58 9.88 -1.53
C VAL A 383 15.28 10.82 -2.71
N SER A 384 15.13 12.12 -2.49
CA SER A 384 14.87 13.14 -3.52
C SER A 384 15.78 13.12 -4.77
N PRO A 385 17.10 12.79 -4.69
CA PRO A 385 17.95 12.77 -5.90
C PRO A 385 17.48 11.80 -6.98
N GLU A 386 16.78 10.72 -6.62
CA GLU A 386 16.22 9.73 -7.55
C GLU A 386 15.03 10.32 -8.36
N PHE A 387 14.44 11.42 -7.89
CA PHE A 387 13.38 12.19 -8.54
C PHE A 387 13.94 13.37 -9.36
N ARG A 388 15.27 13.44 -9.57
CA ARG A 388 16.00 14.57 -10.20
C ARG A 388 15.86 15.90 -9.47
N SER A 389 15.74 15.85 -8.14
CA SER A 389 15.64 17.04 -7.29
C SER A 389 16.51 16.90 -6.04
N GLN A 390 17.02 18.01 -5.53
CA GLN A 390 17.63 18.10 -4.19
C GLN A 390 16.68 18.70 -3.16
N GLU A 391 15.68 19.47 -3.61
CA GLU A 391 14.75 20.24 -2.76
C GLU A 391 13.42 19.50 -2.49
N LEU A 392 13.00 18.61 -3.40
CA LEU A 392 11.71 17.91 -3.30
C LEU A 392 11.64 17.10 -2.01
N SER A 393 10.59 17.33 -1.23
CA SER A 393 10.38 16.68 0.06
C SER A 393 9.20 15.72 0.03
N SER A 394 8.16 15.99 -0.78
CA SER A 394 7.10 15.01 -1.04
C SER A 394 6.30 15.22 -2.32
N ILE A 395 5.45 14.25 -2.65
CA ILE A 395 4.53 14.29 -3.80
C ILE A 395 3.12 13.98 -3.31
N VAL A 396 2.14 14.79 -3.70
CA VAL A 396 0.72 14.60 -3.41
C VAL A 396 0.02 14.18 -4.70
N VAL A 397 -0.73 13.08 -4.66
CA VAL A 397 -1.55 12.61 -5.78
C VAL A 397 -3.02 12.81 -5.43
N MET A 398 -3.58 13.88 -5.98
CA MET A 398 -5.00 14.20 -5.84
C MET A 398 -5.88 13.35 -6.76
N GLY A 399 -5.33 12.68 -7.77
CA GLY A 399 -6.11 11.77 -8.62
C GLY A 399 -6.96 12.49 -9.67
N TRP A 400 -8.16 11.95 -9.96
CA TRP A 400 -9.01 12.48 -11.02
C TRP A 400 -9.61 13.84 -10.63
N LEU A 401 -9.45 14.86 -11.48
CA LEU A 401 -9.93 16.21 -11.18
C LEU A 401 -11.46 16.30 -11.02
N ASP A 402 -12.23 15.44 -11.69
CA ASP A 402 -13.70 15.49 -11.66
C ASP A 402 -14.33 15.06 -10.33
N LYS A 403 -13.59 14.37 -9.46
CA LYS A 403 -14.12 14.05 -8.12
C LYS A 403 -14.16 15.25 -7.18
N TYR A 404 -13.53 16.37 -7.54
CA TYR A 404 -13.49 17.59 -6.77
C TYR A 404 -14.57 18.57 -7.23
N SER A 405 -15.31 19.16 -6.28
CA SER A 405 -16.36 20.12 -6.61
C SER A 405 -15.78 21.46 -7.08
N GLU A 406 -16.52 22.12 -7.97
CA GLU A 406 -16.32 23.52 -8.36
C GLU A 406 -16.77 24.49 -7.24
N ASP A 407 -17.71 24.06 -6.39
CA ASP A 407 -18.06 24.77 -5.17
C ASP A 407 -17.10 24.33 -4.06
N LEU A 408 -16.11 25.16 -3.77
CA LEU A 408 -15.06 24.84 -2.78
C LEU A 408 -15.57 24.79 -1.33
N ALA A 409 -16.83 25.19 -1.08
CA ALA A 409 -17.49 25.03 0.23
C ALA A 409 -18.25 23.69 0.34
N GLU A 410 -18.42 22.95 -0.75
CA GLU A 410 -19.08 21.65 -0.75
C GLU A 410 -18.21 20.60 -0.06
N LYS A 411 -18.82 19.81 0.83
CA LYS A 411 -18.21 18.63 1.42
C LYS A 411 -18.25 17.49 0.41
N ILE A 412 -17.07 17.05 -0.02
CA ILE A 412 -16.92 16.04 -1.08
C ILE A 412 -16.63 14.64 -0.52
N VAL A 413 -16.08 14.55 0.70
CA VAL A 413 -15.81 13.28 1.37
C VAL A 413 -15.86 13.49 2.89
N GLY A 414 -16.86 12.88 3.55
CA GLY A 414 -17.12 13.11 4.97
C GLY A 414 -17.32 14.60 5.27
N GLU A 415 -16.52 15.14 6.19
CA GLU A 415 -16.52 16.55 6.56
C GLU A 415 -15.61 17.42 5.66
N ASN A 416 -14.79 16.81 4.79
CA ASN A 416 -13.79 17.52 3.99
C ASN A 416 -14.37 18.16 2.73
N THR A 417 -13.93 19.39 2.45
CA THR A 417 -14.05 20.06 1.15
C THR A 417 -12.86 19.75 0.25
N THR A 418 -12.85 20.23 -1.00
CA THR A 418 -11.67 20.15 -1.89
C THR A 418 -10.41 20.72 -1.22
N MET A 419 -10.53 21.85 -0.51
CA MET A 419 -9.40 22.47 0.21
C MET A 419 -8.99 21.65 1.43
N GLY A 420 -9.96 21.09 2.16
CA GLY A 420 -9.71 20.21 3.30
C GLY A 420 -8.92 18.97 2.90
N VAL A 421 -9.33 18.27 1.83
CA VAL A 421 -8.58 17.13 1.29
C VAL A 421 -7.18 17.56 0.84
N LEU A 422 -7.03 18.66 0.11
CA LEU A 422 -5.71 19.09 -0.34
C LEU A 422 -4.79 19.42 0.84
N ALA A 423 -5.29 20.12 1.87
CA ALA A 423 -4.52 20.42 3.06
C ALA A 423 -4.20 19.18 3.89
N HIS A 424 -5.11 18.21 3.93
CA HIS A 424 -4.88 16.91 4.54
C HIS A 424 -3.66 16.20 3.90
N GLU A 425 -3.68 16.03 2.58
CA GLU A 425 -2.58 15.38 1.87
C GLU A 425 -1.27 16.15 2.00
N VAL A 426 -1.31 17.47 1.92
CA VAL A 426 -0.12 18.32 2.14
C VAL A 426 0.39 18.18 3.58
N GLY A 427 -0.50 17.98 4.55
CA GLY A 427 -0.19 17.85 5.97
C GLY A 427 0.55 16.56 6.34
N HIS A 428 0.34 15.47 5.60
CA HIS A 428 1.09 14.21 5.78
C HIS A 428 2.59 14.38 5.63
N ARG A 429 3.07 15.48 5.04
CA ARG A 429 4.49 15.82 5.06
C ARG A 429 5.06 15.95 6.48
N TRP A 430 4.24 16.33 7.47
CA TRP A 430 4.70 16.61 8.84
C TRP A 430 3.94 15.87 9.95
N LEU A 431 2.70 15.46 9.72
CA LEU A 431 1.72 15.32 10.80
C LEU A 431 1.21 13.90 11.01
N ALA A 432 0.70 13.67 12.23
CA ALA A 432 -0.01 12.46 12.62
C ALA A 432 0.82 11.17 12.67
N PHE A 433 2.10 11.25 13.05
CA PHE A 433 2.98 10.08 13.21
C PHE A 433 3.67 9.97 14.57
N PHE A 434 3.54 10.97 15.44
CA PHE A 434 4.27 10.99 16.70
C PHE A 434 3.48 10.36 17.85
N GLU A 435 4.22 9.72 18.73
CA GLU A 435 3.72 9.17 19.98
C GLU A 435 3.98 10.14 21.15
N PHE A 436 3.45 9.82 22.32
CA PHE A 436 3.62 10.66 23.50
C PHE A 436 3.75 9.83 24.78
N SER A 437 4.27 10.45 25.83
CA SER A 437 4.33 9.87 27.16
C SER A 437 2.99 10.06 27.86
N ASP A 438 2.27 8.98 28.14
CA ASP A 438 1.01 9.04 28.86
C ASP A 438 1.15 9.39 30.36
N VAL A 439 0.01 9.42 31.05
CA VAL A 439 -0.09 9.73 32.49
C VAL A 439 0.68 8.75 33.39
N ASP A 440 0.92 7.52 32.91
CA ASP A 440 1.70 6.47 33.58
C ASP A 440 3.16 6.42 33.09
N ARG A 441 3.57 7.44 32.33
CA ARG A 441 4.91 7.59 31.73
C ARG A 441 5.28 6.44 30.79
N GLN A 442 4.29 5.90 30.10
CA GLN A 442 4.46 4.92 29.03
C GLN A 442 4.32 5.59 27.67
N ARG A 443 4.96 5.00 26.66
CA ARG A 443 4.81 5.38 25.25
C ARG A 443 3.39 5.01 24.80
N SER A 444 2.68 5.95 24.17
CA SER A 444 1.28 5.80 23.78
C SER A 444 0.99 6.33 22.39
N THR A 445 0.12 5.62 21.67
CA THR A 445 -0.42 5.99 20.35
C THR A 445 -1.85 6.51 20.41
N ALA A 446 -2.37 6.85 21.60
CA ALA A 446 -3.78 7.21 21.77
C ALA A 446 -4.23 8.48 21.01
N LEU A 447 -3.29 9.32 20.55
CA LEU A 447 -3.59 10.45 19.66
C LEU A 447 -3.82 10.00 18.21
N LEU A 448 -3.38 8.80 17.85
CA LEU A 448 -3.38 8.28 16.48
C LEU A 448 -4.61 7.43 16.20
N GLY A 449 -5.16 7.63 15.01
CA GLY A 449 -6.36 6.98 14.50
C GLY A 449 -6.03 6.01 13.38
N ARG A 450 -6.76 6.16 12.28
CA ARG A 450 -6.68 5.26 11.13
C ARG A 450 -5.23 5.12 10.68
N ALA A 451 -4.79 3.87 10.67
CA ALA A 451 -3.46 3.50 10.24
C ALA A 451 -2.37 4.40 10.83
N ASN A 452 -2.42 4.73 12.12
CA ASN A 452 -1.41 5.52 12.85
C ASN A 452 -0.78 6.72 12.08
N ALA A 453 -1.55 7.33 11.18
CA ALA A 453 -1.13 8.38 10.25
C ALA A 453 -2.17 9.51 10.18
N HIS A 454 -3.17 9.42 11.04
CA HIS A 454 -4.33 10.29 11.14
C HIS A 454 -4.58 10.56 12.62
N TRP A 455 -5.20 11.69 12.95
CA TRP A 455 -5.63 11.91 14.33
C TRP A 455 -6.75 10.96 14.71
N SER A 456 -6.74 10.51 15.97
CA SER A 456 -7.79 9.67 16.51
C SER A 456 -9.10 10.44 16.54
N PHE A 457 -10.21 9.76 16.22
CA PHE A 457 -11.55 10.33 16.38
C PHE A 457 -11.78 10.93 17.79
N PHE A 458 -11.18 10.34 18.83
CA PHE A 458 -11.34 10.76 20.23
C PHE A 458 -10.23 11.70 20.73
N PHE A 459 -9.41 12.26 19.83
CA PHE A 459 -8.43 13.30 20.13
C PHE A 459 -9.00 14.67 19.78
N ASP A 460 -9.00 15.59 20.76
CA ASP A 460 -9.30 17.01 20.54
C ASP A 460 -8.11 17.67 19.85
N SER A 461 -8.12 17.57 18.53
CA SER A 461 -7.08 18.11 17.65
C SER A 461 -7.45 19.50 17.14
N ASP A 462 -8.42 20.18 17.76
CA ASP A 462 -8.90 21.50 17.36
C ASP A 462 -9.32 21.55 15.88
N ALA A 463 -10.09 20.54 15.45
CA ALA A 463 -10.55 20.35 14.07
C ALA A 463 -9.39 20.34 13.05
N SER A 464 -8.31 19.64 13.38
CA SER A 464 -7.17 19.49 12.47
C SER A 464 -7.60 18.89 11.12
N VAL A 465 -7.02 19.36 10.01
CA VAL A 465 -7.24 18.77 8.67
C VAL A 465 -6.76 17.33 8.58
N MET A 466 -5.93 16.85 9.52
CA MET A 466 -5.42 15.47 9.59
C MET A 466 -6.44 14.49 10.19
N GLU A 467 -7.69 14.51 9.69
CA GLU A 467 -8.82 13.74 10.23
C GLU A 467 -9.24 14.11 11.66
N GLY A 468 -9.01 15.36 12.05
CA GLY A 468 -9.22 15.85 13.40
C GLY A 468 -10.64 16.33 13.70
N ASN A 469 -11.11 16.04 14.93
CA ASN A 469 -12.27 16.66 15.54
C ASN A 469 -11.86 17.79 16.53
N ASP A 470 -12.71 18.81 16.67
CA ASP A 470 -12.76 19.73 17.82
C ASP A 470 -13.81 19.18 18.80
N ILE A 471 -13.40 18.88 20.03
CA ILE A 471 -14.20 18.17 21.03
C ILE A 471 -14.51 19.10 22.20
N GLU A 472 -15.78 19.41 22.40
CA GLU A 472 -16.25 20.17 23.55
C GLU A 472 -16.52 19.24 24.75
N ASP A 473 -15.86 19.50 25.88
CA ASP A 473 -16.17 18.88 27.18
C ASP A 473 -17.41 19.53 27.79
N LYS A 474 -18.53 18.80 27.81
CA LYS A 474 -19.82 19.25 28.38
C LYS A 474 -19.88 19.09 29.90
N GLY A 475 -18.81 18.59 30.52
CA GLY A 475 -18.73 18.27 31.94
C GLY A 475 -19.38 16.93 32.28
N GLY A 476 -19.06 16.41 33.46
CA GLY A 476 -19.60 15.13 33.93
C GLY A 476 -19.13 13.91 33.12
N GLY A 477 -18.03 14.04 32.37
CA GLY A 477 -17.50 13.00 31.49
C GLY A 477 -18.30 12.83 30.20
N MET A 478 -18.96 13.88 29.71
CA MET A 478 -19.69 13.91 28.44
C MET A 478 -19.01 14.87 27.46
N PHE A 479 -18.90 14.46 26.20
CA PHE A 479 -18.20 15.18 25.14
C PHE A 479 -19.07 15.25 23.87
N GLU A 480 -18.83 16.27 23.05
CA GLU A 480 -19.46 16.46 21.74
C GLU A 480 -18.41 16.95 20.73
N THR A 481 -18.35 16.33 19.55
CA THR A 481 -17.57 16.86 18.41
C THR A 481 -18.30 18.06 17.81
N VAL A 482 -17.70 19.25 17.83
CA VAL A 482 -18.37 20.51 17.42
C VAL A 482 -17.87 21.08 16.10
N ALA A 483 -16.67 20.71 15.67
CA ALA A 483 -16.09 21.02 14.36
C ALA A 483 -15.13 19.90 13.92
N ALA A 484 -14.78 19.89 12.63
CA ALA A 484 -13.87 18.89 12.05
C ALA A 484 -13.15 19.46 10.81
N VAL A 485 -11.89 19.08 10.61
CA VAL A 485 -11.10 19.29 9.39
C VAL A 485 -11.09 20.73 8.83
N GLU A 486 -10.85 21.71 9.69
CA GLU A 486 -10.90 23.14 9.36
C GLU A 486 -9.51 23.82 9.25
N ARG A 487 -8.53 23.37 10.03
CA ARG A 487 -7.23 24.09 10.21
C ARG A 487 -6.09 23.14 10.56
N TYR A 488 -4.86 23.67 10.70
CA TYR A 488 -3.79 22.98 11.42
C TYR A 488 -3.80 23.46 12.87
N SER A 489 -3.88 22.53 13.82
CA SER A 489 -3.89 22.83 15.24
C SER A 489 -2.55 23.45 15.71
N ALA A 490 -2.51 23.98 16.93
CA ALA A 490 -1.24 24.47 17.49
C ALA A 490 -0.17 23.36 17.62
N LEU A 491 -0.59 22.12 17.85
CA LEU A 491 0.28 20.95 17.87
C LEU A 491 0.80 20.64 16.45
N ASP A 492 -0.08 20.67 15.45
CA ASP A 492 0.31 20.49 14.05
C ASP A 492 1.33 21.56 13.62
N GLN A 493 1.04 22.82 13.93
CA GLN A 493 1.90 23.95 13.62
C GLN A 493 3.26 23.85 14.33
N TYR A 494 3.35 23.25 15.52
CA TYR A 494 4.66 22.95 16.13
C TYR A 494 5.45 21.93 15.32
N ALA A 495 4.82 20.82 14.90
CA ALA A 495 5.46 19.80 14.06
C ALA A 495 5.90 20.37 12.69
N MET A 496 5.07 21.20 12.06
CA MET A 496 5.41 21.96 10.85
C MET A 496 6.57 22.93 11.05
N GLY A 497 6.94 23.25 12.30
CA GLY A 497 8.01 24.20 12.63
C GLY A 497 7.56 25.66 12.56
N LEU A 498 6.29 25.93 12.87
CA LEU A 498 5.65 27.24 12.84
C LEU A 498 5.44 27.83 14.24
N ARG A 499 5.43 27.00 15.28
CA ARG A 499 5.27 27.41 16.69
C ARG A 499 6.40 26.88 17.57
N ARG A 500 6.73 27.60 18.65
CA ARG A 500 7.53 27.09 19.77
C ARG A 500 6.70 26.14 20.61
N ASP A 501 7.39 25.27 21.33
CA ASP A 501 6.79 24.44 22.38
C ASP A 501 5.98 25.28 23.40
N THR A 502 6.49 26.44 23.81
CA THR A 502 5.78 27.36 24.73
C THR A 502 4.50 27.98 24.17
N GLU A 503 4.27 27.87 22.86
CA GLU A 503 3.11 28.41 22.16
C GLU A 503 2.04 27.34 21.88
N VAL A 504 2.30 26.08 22.25
CA VAL A 504 1.34 24.98 22.15
C VAL A 504 0.54 24.90 23.46
N PRO A 505 -0.77 25.19 23.45
CA PRO A 505 -1.62 25.01 24.62
C PRO A 505 -1.73 23.52 24.97
N ALA A 506 -2.19 23.22 26.19
CA ALA A 506 -2.60 21.86 26.52
C ALA A 506 -3.75 21.41 25.61
N PHE A 507 -3.70 20.15 25.20
CA PHE A 507 -4.72 19.48 24.40
C PHE A 507 -5.14 18.20 25.13
N PHE A 508 -6.15 17.47 24.65
CA PHE A 508 -6.60 16.27 25.35
C PHE A 508 -7.14 15.19 24.43
N TYR A 509 -7.11 13.95 24.90
CA TYR A 509 -7.89 12.86 24.29
C TYR A 509 -8.89 12.31 25.31
N VAL A 510 -9.89 11.58 24.81
CA VAL A 510 -10.90 10.95 25.64
C VAL A 510 -10.64 9.45 25.72
N GLU A 511 -10.21 9.00 26.91
CA GLU A 511 -9.91 7.60 27.19
C GLU A 511 -11.18 6.82 27.52
N SER A 512 -11.21 5.55 27.06
CA SER A 512 -12.31 4.60 27.28
C SER A 512 -13.68 5.18 26.88
N PRO A 513 -13.84 5.59 25.60
CA PRO A 513 -15.09 6.17 25.13
C PRO A 513 -16.23 5.16 25.24
N THR A 514 -17.40 5.63 25.70
CA THR A 514 -18.62 4.84 25.88
C THR A 514 -19.82 5.65 25.42
N ASN A 515 -20.95 4.98 25.14
CA ASN A 515 -22.19 5.63 24.69
C ASN A 515 -21.97 6.56 23.47
N VAL A 516 -21.11 6.15 22.55
CA VAL A 516 -20.79 6.92 21.33
C VAL A 516 -22.00 6.89 20.40
N ILE A 517 -22.56 8.06 20.10
CA ILE A 517 -23.77 8.21 19.28
C ILE A 517 -23.55 9.34 18.25
N PRO A 518 -23.58 9.03 16.93
CA PRO A 518 -23.55 7.69 16.32
C PRO A 518 -22.32 6.86 16.72
N VAL A 519 -22.33 5.55 16.43
CA VAL A 519 -21.24 4.65 16.83
C VAL A 519 -19.99 4.95 16.02
N GLU A 520 -18.94 5.39 16.70
CA GLU A 520 -17.61 5.63 16.13
C GLU A 520 -16.53 4.92 16.95
N ILE A 521 -15.38 4.67 16.31
CA ILE A 521 -14.18 4.10 16.92
C ILE A 521 -12.99 5.04 16.70
N ASN A 522 -11.84 4.75 17.31
CA ASN A 522 -10.67 5.61 17.24
C ASN A 522 -10.14 5.83 15.81
N THR A 523 -10.44 4.92 14.88
CA THR A 523 -10.06 4.96 13.46
C THR A 523 -11.18 5.44 12.54
N SER A 524 -12.31 5.89 13.08
CA SER A 524 -13.39 6.49 12.28
C SER A 524 -12.96 7.81 11.67
N ALA A 525 -13.51 8.14 10.49
CA ALA A 525 -13.39 9.47 9.91
C ALA A 525 -14.05 10.52 10.83
N PRO A 526 -13.58 11.77 10.85
CA PRO A 526 -14.14 12.81 11.69
C PRO A 526 -15.59 13.12 11.29
N GLN A 527 -16.40 13.48 12.28
CA GLN A 527 -17.82 13.77 12.09
C GLN A 527 -18.29 14.76 13.16
N VAL A 528 -19.06 15.77 12.75
CA VAL A 528 -19.64 16.76 13.67
C VAL A 528 -20.94 16.24 14.28
N GLY A 529 -21.19 16.59 15.55
CA GLY A 529 -22.40 16.24 16.30
C GLY A 529 -22.42 14.85 16.94
N VAL A 530 -21.28 14.15 16.99
CA VAL A 530 -21.14 12.89 17.72
C VAL A 530 -20.99 13.19 19.22
N THR A 531 -21.80 12.50 20.03
CA THR A 531 -21.74 12.60 21.50
C THR A 531 -21.25 11.31 22.11
N PHE A 532 -20.47 11.42 23.18
CA PHE A 532 -19.90 10.26 23.86
C PHE A 532 -19.53 10.58 25.31
N ASN A 533 -19.29 9.54 26.10
CA ASN A 533 -18.76 9.64 27.44
C ASN A 533 -17.34 9.09 27.51
N GLY A 534 -16.55 9.51 28.50
CA GLY A 534 -15.22 8.95 28.73
C GLY A 534 -14.44 9.72 29.79
N THR A 535 -13.14 9.45 29.87
CA THR A 535 -12.23 10.13 30.78
C THR A 535 -11.33 11.10 30.01
N ARG A 536 -11.43 12.40 30.29
CA ARG A 536 -10.53 13.40 29.74
C ARG A 536 -9.10 13.16 30.23
N ARG A 537 -8.15 13.15 29.30
CA ARG A 537 -6.70 13.06 29.57
C ARG A 537 -6.01 14.25 28.93
N ASP A 538 -5.69 15.26 29.74
CA ASP A 538 -4.93 16.43 29.30
C ASP A 538 -3.47 16.06 29.06
N ILE A 539 -2.92 16.58 27.95
CA ILE A 539 -1.56 16.38 27.46
C ILE A 539 -0.93 17.75 27.22
N VAL A 540 0.37 17.85 27.45
CA VAL A 540 1.17 19.01 27.06
C VAL A 540 2.22 18.62 26.03
N ILE A 541 2.72 19.58 25.26
CA ILE A 541 3.71 19.30 24.21
C ILE A 541 4.97 18.59 24.73
N GLN A 542 5.32 18.81 26.01
CA GLN A 542 6.46 18.13 26.63
C GLN A 542 6.31 16.60 26.63
N ASP A 543 5.07 16.08 26.71
CA ASP A 543 4.82 14.64 26.69
C ASP A 543 5.15 14.03 25.31
N VAL A 544 4.97 14.79 24.22
CA VAL A 544 5.41 14.40 22.87
C VAL A 544 6.94 14.53 22.76
N ILE A 545 7.51 15.65 23.22
CA ILE A 545 8.96 15.91 23.17
C ILE A 545 9.76 14.87 23.96
N ASP A 546 9.22 14.38 25.08
CA ASP A 546 9.85 13.33 25.89
C ASP A 546 10.02 12.00 25.14
N ILE A 547 9.20 11.77 24.12
CA ILE A 547 9.19 10.53 23.32
C ILE A 547 9.91 10.71 21.98
N GLU A 548 9.60 11.77 21.25
CA GLU A 548 10.11 12.00 19.89
C GLU A 548 11.35 12.89 19.84
N GLY A 549 11.65 13.56 20.95
CA GLY A 549 12.62 14.65 20.98
C GLY A 549 12.03 15.97 20.46
N PRO A 550 12.77 17.08 20.61
CA PRO A 550 12.35 18.38 20.12
C PRO A 550 12.35 18.41 18.59
N ARG A 551 11.41 19.16 18.01
CA ARG A 551 11.34 19.34 16.56
C ARG A 551 12.58 20.08 16.07
N PHE A 552 13.30 19.49 15.11
CA PHE A 552 14.46 20.13 14.47
C PHE A 552 14.36 20.08 12.93
N PRO A 553 14.63 21.16 12.18
CA PRO A 553 14.95 22.54 12.63
C PRO A 553 13.93 23.14 13.60
N SER A 554 14.30 24.11 14.43
CA SER A 554 13.29 24.77 15.30
C SER A 554 12.43 25.74 14.48
N VAL A 555 11.43 26.37 15.12
CA VAL A 555 10.65 27.44 14.48
C VAL A 555 11.51 28.59 13.96
N ASP A 556 12.62 28.90 14.62
CA ASP A 556 13.50 30.02 14.28
C ASP A 556 14.26 29.81 12.96
N THR A 557 14.38 28.55 12.52
CA THR A 557 15.17 28.16 11.34
C THR A 557 14.37 27.40 10.30
N SER A 558 13.12 27.05 10.58
CA SER A 558 12.27 26.34 9.62
C SER A 558 11.75 27.29 8.56
N GLU A 559 11.73 26.84 7.31
CA GLU A 559 11.14 27.58 6.20
C GLU A 559 9.66 27.89 6.45
N LYS A 560 9.23 29.06 5.99
CA LYS A 560 7.85 29.58 6.15
C LYS A 560 7.14 29.77 4.81
N VAL A 561 7.83 29.45 3.73
CA VAL A 561 7.28 29.41 2.37
C VAL A 561 7.42 27.97 1.89
N HIS A 562 6.30 27.37 1.51
CA HIS A 562 6.26 26.04 0.92
C HIS A 562 5.97 26.15 -0.57
N ARG A 563 6.93 25.79 -1.42
CA ARG A 563 6.82 25.89 -2.88
C ARG A 563 6.23 24.62 -3.45
N GLN A 564 5.10 24.77 -4.14
CA GLN A 564 4.32 23.64 -4.63
C GLN A 564 4.05 23.78 -6.13
N ALA A 565 4.44 22.77 -6.92
CA ALA A 565 4.09 22.73 -8.33
C ALA A 565 2.77 21.98 -8.52
N PHE A 566 1.81 22.59 -9.21
CA PHE A 566 0.57 21.92 -9.61
C PHE A 566 0.73 21.33 -11.01
N ILE A 567 0.58 20.00 -11.09
CA ILE A 567 0.73 19.23 -12.31
C ILE A 567 -0.63 18.68 -12.74
N TYR A 568 -0.93 18.82 -14.02
CA TYR A 568 -2.08 18.21 -14.67
C TYR A 568 -1.62 17.16 -15.69
N ILE A 569 -1.96 15.90 -15.43
CA ILE A 569 -1.63 14.77 -16.30
C ILE A 569 -2.74 14.55 -17.31
N VAL A 570 -2.34 14.43 -18.58
CA VAL A 570 -3.25 14.23 -19.71
C VAL A 570 -2.99 12.86 -20.33
N SER A 571 -4.05 12.05 -20.45
CA SER A 571 -4.01 10.73 -21.11
C SER A 571 -3.46 10.78 -22.53
N PRO A 572 -2.84 9.69 -23.04
CA PRO A 572 -2.37 9.61 -24.42
C PRO A 572 -3.44 9.99 -25.45
N ASP A 573 -3.01 10.64 -26.53
CA ASP A 573 -3.85 11.04 -27.66
C ASP A 573 -5.01 12.00 -27.30
N THR A 574 -4.96 12.65 -26.13
CA THR A 574 -5.90 13.70 -25.72
C THR A 574 -5.16 15.04 -25.56
N GLU A 575 -5.87 16.15 -25.76
CA GLU A 575 -5.36 17.48 -25.44
C GLU A 575 -5.90 17.92 -24.07
N ALA A 576 -5.18 18.80 -23.37
CA ALA A 576 -5.66 19.35 -22.11
C ALA A 576 -6.95 20.15 -22.33
N ASP A 577 -8.02 19.81 -21.61
CA ASP A 577 -9.25 20.60 -21.65
C ASP A 577 -9.04 21.93 -20.91
N ALA A 578 -9.24 23.04 -21.63
CA ALA A 578 -9.08 24.38 -21.08
C ALA A 578 -9.99 24.66 -19.86
N ALA A 579 -11.17 24.03 -19.79
CA ALA A 579 -12.08 24.17 -18.66
C ALA A 579 -11.56 23.41 -17.42
N GLU A 580 -11.00 22.21 -17.61
CA GLU A 580 -10.37 21.43 -16.53
C GLU A 580 -9.11 22.13 -16.00
N VAL A 581 -8.25 22.63 -16.89
CA VAL A 581 -7.07 23.41 -16.47
C VAL A 581 -7.48 24.68 -15.73
N ALA A 582 -8.53 25.39 -16.18
CA ALA A 582 -9.05 26.55 -15.48
C ALA A 582 -9.66 26.19 -14.11
N LYS A 583 -10.28 25.01 -13.97
CA LYS A 583 -10.76 24.49 -12.68
C LYS A 583 -9.59 24.23 -11.74
N LEU A 584 -8.55 23.56 -12.22
CA LEU A 584 -7.36 23.29 -11.42
C LEU A 584 -6.65 24.59 -10.99
N ASP A 585 -6.56 25.58 -11.87
CA ASP A 585 -5.99 26.89 -11.53
C ASP A 585 -6.80 27.65 -10.45
N ARG A 586 -8.14 27.50 -10.45
CA ARG A 586 -8.99 27.99 -9.35
C ARG A 586 -8.68 27.26 -8.04
N ILE A 587 -8.58 25.93 -8.05
CA ILE A 587 -8.21 25.14 -6.87
C ILE A 587 -6.84 25.59 -6.33
N ARG A 588 -5.83 25.69 -7.19
CA ARG A 588 -4.48 26.14 -6.86
C ARG A 588 -4.47 27.51 -6.19
N SER A 589 -5.08 28.52 -6.82
CA SER A 589 -5.07 29.89 -6.31
C SER A 589 -5.86 30.05 -5.00
N GLN A 590 -6.94 29.30 -4.83
CA GLN A 590 -7.69 29.28 -3.57
C GLN A 590 -6.94 28.55 -2.46
N PHE A 591 -6.17 27.52 -2.80
CA PHE A 591 -5.35 26.80 -1.83
C PHE A 591 -4.31 27.69 -1.14
N GLU A 592 -3.69 28.65 -1.86
CA GLU A 592 -2.77 29.62 -1.24
C GLU A 592 -3.44 30.40 -0.09
N THR A 593 -4.70 30.82 -0.28
CA THR A 593 -5.46 31.56 0.73
C THR A 593 -5.92 30.66 1.86
N PHE A 594 -6.38 29.45 1.53
CA PHE A 594 -6.80 28.47 2.51
C PHE A 594 -5.63 28.06 3.42
N PHE A 595 -4.47 27.71 2.84
CA PHE A 595 -3.30 27.24 3.57
C PHE A 595 -2.71 28.32 4.49
N ASP A 596 -2.66 29.58 4.02
CA ASP A 596 -2.28 30.73 4.86
C ASP A 596 -3.23 30.84 6.06
N THR A 597 -4.55 30.76 5.85
CA THR A 597 -5.53 30.82 6.94
C THR A 597 -5.43 29.61 7.88
N ALA A 598 -5.31 28.41 7.35
CA ALA A 598 -5.25 27.15 8.10
C ALA A 598 -4.00 27.05 8.98
N THR A 599 -2.95 27.81 8.68
CA THR A 599 -1.71 27.90 9.46
C THR A 599 -1.61 29.19 10.30
N ASP A 600 -2.72 29.89 10.54
CA ASP A 600 -2.77 31.18 11.25
C ASP A 600 -1.89 32.28 10.62
N GLY A 601 -1.63 32.21 9.31
CA GLY A 601 -0.74 33.10 8.57
C GLY A 601 0.75 32.90 8.89
N LEU A 602 1.12 31.77 9.52
CA LEU A 602 2.50 31.46 9.87
C LEU A 602 3.26 30.80 8.73
N MET A 603 2.57 30.18 7.77
CA MET A 603 3.18 29.58 6.58
C MET A 603 2.39 29.95 5.33
N ARG A 604 3.10 30.13 4.22
CA ARG A 604 2.48 30.45 2.93
C ARG A 604 2.83 29.39 1.89
N ALA A 605 1.83 28.90 1.16
CA ALA A 605 2.04 28.15 -0.07
C ALA A 605 2.38 29.11 -1.22
N GLU A 606 3.44 28.82 -1.98
CA GLU A 606 3.82 29.53 -3.21
C GLU A 606 3.67 28.57 -4.40
N THR A 607 2.66 28.79 -5.23
CA THR A 607 2.25 27.81 -6.25
C THR A 607 2.60 28.20 -7.69
N ARG A 608 3.49 29.19 -7.87
CA ARG A 608 3.89 29.68 -9.19
C ARG A 608 4.96 28.79 -9.80
N LEU A 609 4.85 28.49 -11.10
CA LEU A 609 5.88 27.71 -11.81
C LEU A 609 7.19 28.48 -12.06
N ARG A 610 7.15 29.80 -11.86
CA ARG A 610 8.31 30.69 -12.00
C ARG A 610 8.38 31.55 -10.74
N PRO A 611 9.06 31.07 -9.68
CA PRO A 611 9.20 31.84 -8.46
C PRO A 611 9.84 33.20 -8.75
N SER A 612 9.40 34.22 -8.03
CA SER A 612 10.05 35.53 -8.08
C SER A 612 11.48 35.37 -7.55
N THR A 613 12.49 35.76 -8.34
CA THR A 613 13.90 35.78 -7.91
C THR A 613 14.14 36.63 -6.67
#